data_AF-A0A011PHM1-F1
#
_entry.id   AF-A0A011PHM1-F1
#
_cell.length_a   1.000
_cell.length_b   1.000
_cell.length_c   1.000
_cell.angle_alpha   90.00
_cell.angle_beta   90.00
_cell.angle_gamma   90.00
#
_symmetry.space_group_name_H-M   'P 1'
#
loop_
_entity.id
_entity.type
_entity.pdbx_description
1 polymer ?
#
loop_
_entity_poly.entity_id
_entity_poly.type
_entity_poly.pdbx_seq_one_letter_code
_entity_poly.pdbx_strand_id
1 'polypeptide(L)'
;MSYFPTPGPLPGDQFIPSSSDDGIYILTEFCQHCARDKAMREGADFDECDDDDLCEIIAAGYRKEAVEWREIDGIVTCIAFVPAGQPIPDPRCPHTLDMFASHSTPMSVRG
;
A
#
# COMPACT_ATOMS: atom_id res chain seq x y z
N MET A 1 10.60 -5.14 9.73
CA MET A 1 9.93 -3.85 10.03
C MET A 1 8.54 -4.06 10.60
N SER A 2 8.02 -3.06 11.32
CA SER A 2 6.63 -3.02 11.77
C SER A 2 5.72 -2.48 10.66
N TYR A 3 4.59 -3.13 10.44
CA TYR A 3 3.57 -2.69 9.48
C TYR A 3 2.86 -1.43 9.97
N PHE A 4 2.79 -0.41 9.11
CA PHE A 4 2.02 0.80 9.33
C PHE A 4 0.92 0.91 8.27
N PRO A 5 -0.37 0.77 8.64
CA PRO A 5 -1.45 0.78 7.68
C PRO A 5 -1.63 2.16 7.04
N THR A 6 -1.94 2.17 5.75
CA THR A 6 -2.24 3.38 4.99
C THR A 6 -3.46 4.10 5.60
N PRO A 7 -3.32 5.37 6.03
CA PRO A 7 -4.43 6.12 6.60
C PRO A 7 -5.56 6.34 5.60
N GLY A 8 -6.81 6.20 6.06
CA GLY A 8 -8.00 6.42 5.24
C GLY A 8 -8.37 7.89 5.03
N PRO A 9 -9.46 8.17 4.28
CA PRO A 9 -10.35 7.19 3.62
C PRO A 9 -9.68 6.50 2.42
N LEU A 10 -9.97 5.21 2.24
CA LEU A 10 -9.40 4.38 1.17
C LEU A 10 -10.45 4.06 0.08
N PRO A 11 -10.06 3.92 -1.19
CA PRO A 11 -10.98 3.65 -2.29
C PRO A 11 -11.48 2.20 -2.30
N GLY A 12 -12.65 1.97 -2.89
CA GLY A 12 -13.23 0.62 -3.06
C GLY A 12 -13.51 -0.09 -1.74
N ASP A 13 -13.65 -1.42 -1.80
CA ASP A 13 -13.83 -2.29 -0.64
C ASP A 13 -12.51 -2.92 -0.19
N GLN A 14 -12.39 -3.30 1.08
CA GLN A 14 -11.18 -3.99 1.55
C GLN A 14 -11.17 -5.42 1.01
N PHE A 15 -10.09 -5.78 0.32
CA PHE A 15 -9.84 -7.14 -0.11
C PHE A 15 -8.96 -7.85 0.93
N ILE A 16 -9.42 -9.01 1.42
CA ILE A 16 -8.64 -9.86 2.32
C ILE A 16 -8.41 -11.19 1.59
N PRO A 17 -7.15 -11.54 1.21
CA PRO A 17 -6.85 -12.83 0.61
C PRO A 17 -7.38 -13.97 1.49
N SER A 18 -8.16 -14.87 0.88
CA SER A 18 -8.92 -15.89 1.61
C SER A 18 -8.63 -17.31 1.13
N SER A 19 -7.98 -17.43 -0.03
CA SER A 19 -7.58 -18.68 -0.66
C SER A 19 -6.11 -18.66 -1.09
N SER A 20 -5.56 -19.83 -1.40
CA SER A 20 -4.23 -19.93 -1.99
C SER A 20 -4.16 -19.27 -3.37
N ASP A 21 -5.26 -19.29 -4.13
CA ASP A 21 -5.33 -18.66 -5.46
C ASP A 21 -5.25 -17.14 -5.35
N ASP A 22 -5.94 -16.54 -4.36
CA ASP A 22 -5.80 -15.11 -4.05
C ASP A 22 -4.36 -14.77 -3.69
N GLY A 23 -3.72 -15.62 -2.87
CA GLY A 23 -2.32 -15.48 -2.48
C GLY A 23 -1.37 -15.53 -3.67
N ILE A 24 -1.57 -16.48 -4.59
CA ILE A 24 -0.77 -16.58 -5.81
C ILE A 24 -0.97 -15.32 -6.66
N TYR A 25 -2.22 -14.91 -6.88
CA TYR A 25 -2.57 -13.73 -7.68
C TYR A 25 -1.87 -12.46 -7.17
N ILE A 26 -1.96 -12.15 -5.86
CA ILE A 26 -1.32 -10.94 -5.33
C ILE A 26 0.21 -11.00 -5.43
N LEU A 27 0.80 -12.19 -5.30
CA LEU A 27 2.25 -12.35 -5.36
C LEU A 27 2.76 -12.22 -6.81
N THR A 28 2.10 -12.88 -7.77
CA THR A 28 2.56 -12.91 -9.17
C THR A 28 2.20 -11.64 -9.93
N GLU A 29 0.98 -11.12 -9.77
CA GLU A 29 0.53 -9.97 -10.55
C GLU A 29 1.03 -8.64 -9.99
N PHE A 30 1.32 -8.56 -8.68
CA PHE A 30 1.76 -7.33 -8.03
C PHE A 30 3.15 -7.44 -7.43
N CYS A 31 3.37 -8.33 -6.48
CA CYS A 31 4.58 -8.27 -5.64
C CYS A 31 5.87 -8.55 -6.42
N GLN A 32 5.84 -9.45 -7.41
CA GLN A 32 6.96 -9.68 -8.34
C GLN A 32 7.29 -8.48 -9.24
N HIS A 33 6.37 -7.52 -9.36
CA HIS A 33 6.50 -6.33 -10.20
C HIS A 33 6.59 -5.04 -9.38
N CYS A 34 6.65 -5.13 -8.05
CA CYS A 34 6.68 -3.99 -7.16
C CYS A 34 8.12 -3.53 -6.89
N ALA A 35 8.35 -2.22 -6.86
CA ALA A 35 9.62 -1.64 -6.47
C ALA A 35 9.95 -1.93 -4.99
N ARG A 36 8.92 -2.07 -4.13
CA ARG A 36 9.03 -2.30 -2.68
C ARG A 36 9.48 -3.71 -2.28
N ASP A 37 9.59 -4.63 -3.23
CA ASP A 37 9.86 -6.03 -2.92
C ASP A 37 10.88 -6.63 -3.88
N LYS A 38 12.15 -6.39 -3.57
CA LYS A 38 13.27 -6.94 -4.32
C LYS A 38 13.39 -8.44 -4.08
N ALA A 39 13.09 -8.91 -2.87
CA ALA A 39 13.12 -10.34 -2.58
C ALA A 39 12.13 -11.12 -3.44
N MET A 40 10.90 -10.62 -3.61
CA MET A 40 9.91 -11.23 -4.50
C MET A 40 10.28 -11.10 -5.98
N ARG A 41 10.83 -9.96 -6.40
CA ARG A 41 11.15 -9.68 -7.81
C ARG A 41 12.43 -10.39 -8.30
N GLU A 42 13.45 -10.45 -7.46
CA GLU A 42 14.80 -10.89 -7.84
C GLU A 42 15.24 -12.17 -7.11
N GLY A 43 14.48 -12.64 -6.12
CA GLY A 43 14.87 -13.77 -5.28
C GLY A 43 16.06 -13.42 -4.36
N ALA A 44 16.25 -12.13 -4.08
CA ALA A 44 17.30 -11.65 -3.18
C ALA A 44 17.12 -12.25 -1.78
N ASP A 45 18.24 -12.57 -1.13
CA ASP A 45 18.21 -12.96 0.28
C ASP A 45 17.69 -11.79 1.12
N PHE A 46 16.90 -12.09 2.14
CA PHE A 46 16.35 -11.07 3.04
C PHE A 46 17.44 -10.30 3.77
N ASP A 47 18.60 -10.93 4.03
CA ASP A 47 19.75 -10.27 4.65
C ASP A 47 20.48 -9.29 3.71
N GLU A 48 20.22 -9.37 2.39
CA GLU A 48 20.75 -8.48 1.36
C GLU A 48 19.74 -7.39 0.93
N CYS A 49 18.54 -7.40 1.52
CA CYS A 49 17.50 -6.41 1.24
C CYS A 49 17.66 -5.20 2.17
N ASP A 50 17.66 -4.00 1.59
CA ASP A 50 17.54 -2.77 2.35
C ASP A 50 16.13 -2.60 2.94
N ASP A 51 15.96 -1.58 3.78
CA ASP A 51 14.71 -1.24 4.48
C ASP A 51 13.47 -1.16 3.57
N ASP A 52 13.64 -0.75 2.29
CA ASP A 52 12.57 -0.60 1.30
C ASP A 52 12.49 -1.78 0.29
N ASP A 53 13.34 -2.79 0.44
CA ASP A 53 13.41 -3.95 -0.46
C ASP A 53 12.54 -5.15 0.02
N LEU A 54 11.88 -5.02 1.18
CA LEU A 54 10.97 -6.02 1.76
C LEU A 54 9.60 -5.40 2.08
N CYS A 55 8.59 -5.73 1.27
CA CYS A 55 7.27 -5.15 1.42
C CYS A 55 6.50 -5.76 2.60
N GLU A 56 6.34 -5.00 3.70
CA GLU A 56 5.66 -5.49 4.91
C GLU A 56 4.16 -5.76 4.71
N ILE A 57 3.56 -5.21 3.65
CA ILE A 57 2.14 -5.40 3.29
C ILE A 57 1.84 -6.87 2.98
N ILE A 58 2.80 -7.61 2.41
CA ILE A 58 2.61 -9.05 2.10
C ILE A 58 2.38 -9.81 3.40
N ALA A 59 3.29 -9.65 4.37
CA ALA A 59 3.20 -10.31 5.66
C ALA A 59 1.94 -9.87 6.43
N ALA A 60 1.58 -8.58 6.36
CA ALA A 60 0.33 -8.07 6.93
C ALA A 60 -0.92 -8.66 6.25
N GLY A 61 -0.88 -8.92 4.95
CA GLY A 61 -1.95 -9.59 4.20
C GLY A 61 -2.27 -10.97 4.75
N TYR A 62 -1.23 -11.79 4.97
CA TYR A 62 -1.40 -13.12 5.59
C TYR A 62 -1.91 -13.08 7.03
N ARG A 63 -1.65 -11.99 7.76
CA ARG A 63 -2.21 -11.74 9.10
C ARG A 63 -3.60 -11.11 9.08
N LYS A 64 -4.15 -10.80 7.90
CA LYS A 64 -5.43 -10.09 7.71
C LYS A 64 -5.43 -8.67 8.29
N GLU A 65 -4.26 -8.04 8.31
CA GLU A 65 -4.05 -6.67 8.82
C GLU A 65 -3.92 -5.65 7.69
N ALA A 66 -3.55 -6.09 6.48
CA ALA A 66 -3.30 -5.19 5.36
C ALA A 66 -4.57 -4.47 4.89
N VAL A 67 -4.56 -3.14 4.92
CA VAL A 67 -5.65 -2.29 4.42
C VAL A 67 -5.46 -1.88 2.95
N GLU A 68 -4.26 -2.10 2.41
CA GLU A 68 -3.83 -1.65 1.09
C GLU A 68 -4.42 -2.46 -0.07
N TRP A 69 -4.80 -3.71 0.19
CA TRP A 69 -5.49 -4.54 -0.80
C TRP A 69 -6.94 -4.08 -0.89
N ARG A 70 -7.31 -3.54 -2.06
CA ARG A 70 -8.65 -3.00 -2.33
C ARG A 70 -9.24 -3.69 -3.52
N GLU A 71 -10.56 -3.89 -3.49
CA GLU A 71 -11.34 -4.21 -4.68
C GLU A 71 -12.00 -2.93 -5.18
N ILE A 72 -11.66 -2.50 -6.39
CA ILE A 72 -12.17 -1.30 -7.04
C ILE A 72 -12.78 -1.74 -8.37
N ASP A 73 -14.08 -1.55 -8.53
CA ASP A 73 -14.83 -1.95 -9.74
C ASP A 73 -14.62 -3.43 -10.13
N GLY A 74 -14.54 -4.32 -9.12
CA GLY A 74 -14.33 -5.76 -9.31
C GLY A 74 -12.88 -6.16 -9.60
N ILE A 75 -11.94 -5.21 -9.52
CA ILE A 75 -10.51 -5.45 -9.74
C ILE A 75 -9.78 -5.31 -8.40
N VAL A 76 -9.07 -6.38 -8.01
CA VAL A 76 -8.19 -6.35 -6.84
C VAL A 76 -6.91 -5.61 -7.18
N THR A 77 -6.55 -4.64 -6.34
CA THR A 77 -5.34 -3.83 -6.50
C THR A 77 -4.70 -3.54 -5.14
N CYS A 78 -3.38 -3.33 -5.13
CA CYS A 78 -2.69 -2.72 -3.99
C CYS A 78 -2.57 -1.21 -4.22
N ILE A 79 -3.11 -0.40 -3.32
CA ILE A 79 -3.03 1.08 -3.42
C ILE A 79 -1.63 1.63 -3.08
N ALA A 80 -0.75 0.79 -2.54
CA ALA A 80 0.65 1.12 -2.28
C ALA A 80 1.61 0.51 -3.33
N PHE A 81 1.07 -0.11 -4.38
CA PHE A 81 1.86 -0.67 -5.48
C PHE A 81 2.67 0.44 -6.16
N VAL A 82 3.95 0.16 -6.38
CA VAL A 82 4.87 1.01 -7.11
C VAL A 82 5.52 0.13 -8.17
N PRO A 83 5.38 0.41 -9.48
CA PRO A 83 6.01 -0.41 -10.51
C PRO A 83 7.53 -0.46 -10.33
N ALA A 84 8.13 -1.62 -10.56
CA ALA A 84 9.57 -1.82 -10.49
C ALA A 84 10.34 -0.73 -11.27
N GLY A 85 11.39 -0.19 -10.65
CA GLY A 85 12.20 0.90 -11.21
C GLY A 85 11.60 2.31 -11.05
N GLN A 86 10.39 2.43 -10.49
CA GLN A 86 9.87 3.73 -10.04
C GLN A 86 10.32 4.02 -8.60
N PRO A 87 10.54 5.30 -8.25
CA PRO A 87 10.89 5.68 -6.88
C PRO A 87 9.75 5.33 -5.92
N ILE A 88 10.08 4.69 -4.81
CA ILE A 88 9.14 4.42 -3.72
C ILE A 88 8.80 5.76 -3.05
N PRO A 89 7.52 6.14 -2.94
CA PRO A 89 7.13 7.38 -2.28
C PRO A 89 7.54 7.35 -0.80
N ASP A 90 8.05 8.48 -0.31
CA ASP A 90 8.32 8.67 1.11
C ASP A 90 7.08 8.33 1.95
N PRO A 91 7.26 7.72 3.13
CA PRO A 91 6.16 7.50 4.06
C PRO A 91 5.40 8.79 4.32
N ARG A 92 4.07 8.72 4.30
CA ARG A 92 3.23 9.89 4.62
C ARG A 92 3.57 10.38 6.02
N CYS A 93 4.11 11.60 6.11
CA CYS A 93 4.34 12.24 7.39
C CYS A 93 2.98 12.57 8.03
N PRO A 94 2.71 12.13 9.28
CA PRO A 94 1.42 12.35 9.94
C PRO A 94 1.12 13.85 10.14
N HIS A 95 2.14 14.70 10.16
CA HIS A 95 2.03 16.15 10.35
C HIS A 95 1.78 16.93 9.05
N THR A 96 1.85 16.31 7.87
CA THR A 96 1.64 17.04 6.60
C THR A 96 0.21 17.55 6.46
N LEU A 97 -0.79 16.85 7.01
CA LEU A 97 -2.19 17.32 7.02
C LEU A 97 -2.37 18.62 7.81
N ASP A 98 -1.64 18.79 8.91
CA ASP A 98 -1.70 19.98 9.77
C ASP A 98 -1.27 21.26 9.01
N MET A 99 -0.42 21.12 7.99
CA MET A 99 0.07 22.24 7.18
C MET A 99 -1.00 22.82 6.23
N PHE A 100 -2.06 22.06 5.90
CA PHE A 100 -3.08 22.47 4.92
C PHE A 100 -4.46 22.76 5.52
N ALA A 101 -4.71 22.43 6.79
CA ALA A 101 -6.01 22.60 7.45
C ALA A 101 -6.39 24.06 7.79
N SER A 102 -5.49 25.04 7.60
CA SER A 102 -5.65 26.42 8.10
C SER A 102 -6.35 27.41 7.14
N HIS A 103 -6.83 27.00 5.95
CA HIS A 103 -7.36 27.93 4.93
C HIS A 103 -8.84 27.76 4.56
N SER A 104 -9.64 27.05 5.36
CA SER A 104 -11.09 26.97 5.16
C SER A 104 -11.77 28.30 5.50
N THR A 105 -11.78 29.22 4.52
CA THR A 105 -12.58 30.44 4.57
C THR A 105 -14.07 30.05 4.50
N PRO A 106 -14.91 30.40 5.48
CA PRO A 106 -16.33 30.10 5.41
C PRO A 106 -16.97 30.93 4.29
N MET A 107 -17.46 30.26 3.26
CA MET A 107 -18.23 30.88 2.19
C MET A 107 -19.61 31.26 2.76
N SER A 108 -19.77 32.54 3.12
CA SER A 108 -21.03 33.10 3.59
C SER A 108 -22.06 33.10 2.47
N VAL A 109 -23.02 32.17 2.53
CA VAL A 109 -24.25 32.22 1.74
C VAL A 109 -25.06 33.41 2.23
N ARG A 110 -25.20 34.44 1.38
CA ARG A 110 -26.18 35.52 1.58
C ARG A 110 -27.55 35.02 1.11
N GLY A 111 -28.54 35.19 1.98
CA GLY A 111 -29.95 34.87 1.72
C GLY A 111 -30.67 35.93 0.90
#